data_AF-A0A1H7AZU9-F1
#
_entry.id   AF-A0A1H7AZU9-F1
#
_cell.length_a   1.000
_cell.length_b   1.000
_cell.length_c   1.000
_cell.angle_alpha   90.00
_cell.angle_beta   90.00
_cell.angle_gamma   90.00
#
_symmetry.space_group_name_H-M   'P 1'
#
loop_
_entity.id
_entity.type
_entity.pdbx_description
1 polymer ?
#
loop_
_entity_poly.entity_id
_entity_poly.type
_entity_poly.pdbx_seq_one_letter_code
_entity_poly.pdbx_strand_id
1 'polypeptide(L)'
;MATIIFDTTLTDDVTHDESPGLQTSNVATTTEDNNDDDILLSSIGALLTTLDGLGAPSTAIGAARNQVLTFVEGADPVLKFRLFDGVDSDGGDPLLDSELTTLTTTAGDDPITLVRLNDTTIFGYANYGETGERVAFALHLEPIAPTATDPGGANITIVQYEAIHHPTGGDSYDEAVDLTGLVFVDAVQDVAFDDFSTAAAGQNLWNSVTDTTSGIQLLFTGFQLGSDTVNTSDFAIGSNSQSIVIGDGIVVDFVKGQTAPTQTSADDLANIDFNERVEGPSGGFTLVQTGGNAENRVGAEVFAYDSSELGTAYHDGVISGASQTIVAIEVWLGDTLVSAWTRTDGTDPDSIDEDVTFAINASNDDGVIIEGLLVNYRVEFFVDIVDGDDTGKLDRFSVQNVSAGGAANDTFDLGDIRLGGQDADQTEVGSQIRFEDDGPTADAALGTGSVSHDETAGLDADADDTDDAAVAALFA
;
A
#
# COMPACT_ATOMS: atom_id res chain seq x y z
N MET A 1 -12.49 17.92 -3.84
CA MET A 1 -12.97 16.81 -4.68
C MET A 1 -12.13 15.62 -4.25
N ALA A 2 -12.67 14.40 -4.18
CA ALA A 2 -11.82 13.24 -3.96
C ALA A 2 -10.81 13.18 -5.11
N THR A 3 -9.53 13.08 -4.79
CA THR A 3 -8.47 12.96 -5.78
C THR A 3 -8.60 11.60 -6.44
N ILE A 4 -8.60 11.59 -7.78
CA ILE A 4 -8.67 10.36 -8.57
C ILE A 4 -7.23 9.84 -8.66
N ILE A 5 -6.97 8.65 -8.14
CA ILE A 5 -5.66 7.99 -8.19
C ILE A 5 -5.68 6.87 -9.24
N PHE A 6 -6.77 6.10 -9.30
CA PHE A 6 -6.90 5.00 -10.26
C PHE A 6 -7.44 5.50 -11.60
N ASP A 7 -6.80 5.09 -12.70
CA ASP A 7 -7.41 5.16 -14.03
C ASP A 7 -8.30 3.93 -14.24
N THR A 8 -9.56 4.04 -13.84
CA THR A 8 -10.54 2.96 -13.97
C THR A 8 -10.93 2.65 -15.42
N THR A 9 -10.33 3.31 -16.42
CA THR A 9 -10.52 2.96 -17.84
C THR A 9 -9.47 1.97 -18.34
N LEU A 10 -8.44 1.69 -17.54
CA LEU A 10 -7.32 0.81 -17.83
C LEU A 10 -7.19 -0.25 -16.71
N THR A 11 -8.10 -1.21 -16.72
CA THR A 11 -8.09 -2.38 -15.86
C THR A 11 -7.99 -3.63 -16.73
N ASP A 12 -7.06 -4.52 -16.39
CA ASP A 12 -6.98 -5.86 -16.95
C ASP A 12 -7.37 -6.89 -15.89
N ASP A 13 -7.75 -8.08 -16.33
CA ASP A 13 -8.08 -9.20 -15.45
C ASP A 13 -6.79 -9.97 -15.10
N VAL A 14 -6.76 -10.62 -13.93
CA VAL A 14 -5.80 -11.67 -13.62
C VAL A 14 -6.56 -13.00 -13.55
N THR A 15 -6.34 -13.85 -14.54
CA THR A 15 -7.00 -15.16 -14.65
C THR A 15 -5.99 -16.26 -14.34
N HIS A 16 -6.32 -17.14 -13.40
CA HIS A 16 -5.57 -18.36 -13.13
C HIS A 16 -6.34 -19.59 -13.64
N ASP A 17 -5.65 -20.42 -14.42
CA ASP A 17 -6.14 -21.73 -14.88
C ASP A 17 -5.44 -22.86 -14.09
N GLU A 18 -6.22 -23.83 -13.61
CA GLU A 18 -5.72 -24.97 -12.85
C GLU A 18 -5.04 -26.04 -13.75
N SER A 19 -5.16 -25.93 -15.08
CA SER A 19 -4.76 -26.94 -16.07
C SER A 19 -3.27 -27.35 -16.05
N PRO A 20 -2.96 -28.65 -15.81
CA PRO A 20 -1.58 -29.11 -15.73
C PRO A 20 -0.79 -28.90 -17.03
N GLY A 21 0.22 -28.03 -16.95
CA GLY A 21 1.29 -27.91 -17.96
C GLY A 21 1.04 -26.91 -19.09
N LEU A 22 0.09 -26.00 -18.92
CA LEU A 22 -0.32 -25.02 -19.95
C LEU A 22 0.20 -23.58 -19.71
N GLN A 23 1.08 -23.40 -18.73
CA GLN A 23 1.44 -22.10 -18.15
C GLN A 23 2.05 -20.97 -19.02
N THR A 24 2.36 -21.13 -20.32
CA THR A 24 3.08 -20.04 -21.03
C THR A 24 3.06 -20.07 -22.56
N SER A 25 2.23 -20.87 -23.24
CA SER A 25 2.50 -21.11 -24.68
C SER A 25 1.93 -20.07 -25.64
N ASN A 26 0.99 -19.22 -25.21
CA ASN A 26 0.24 -18.27 -26.05
C ASN A 26 -0.31 -18.92 -27.33
N VAL A 27 -0.55 -20.24 -27.32
CA VAL A 27 -1.13 -20.97 -28.44
C VAL A 27 -2.28 -21.83 -27.93
N ALA A 28 -3.49 -21.30 -28.12
CA ALA A 28 -4.73 -22.00 -27.83
C ALA A 28 -4.71 -23.38 -28.50
N THR A 29 -5.05 -24.39 -27.71
CA THR A 29 -5.19 -25.76 -28.18
C THR A 29 -6.66 -26.11 -28.41
N THR A 30 -6.97 -27.39 -28.67
CA THR A 30 -8.38 -27.82 -28.77
C THR A 30 -9.05 -28.01 -27.41
N THR A 31 -8.29 -27.87 -26.32
CA THR A 31 -8.69 -28.12 -24.94
C THR A 31 -8.28 -27.00 -23.98
N GLU A 32 -7.72 -25.90 -24.49
CA GLU A 32 -7.26 -24.74 -23.71
C GLU A 32 -7.30 -23.52 -24.64
N ASP A 33 -7.66 -22.36 -24.10
CA ASP A 33 -7.96 -21.16 -24.87
C ASP A 33 -6.92 -20.03 -24.74
N ASN A 34 -5.88 -20.21 -23.91
CA ASN A 34 -4.72 -19.36 -23.69
C ASN A 34 -4.98 -17.92 -23.25
N ASN A 35 -6.13 -17.67 -22.64
CA ASN A 35 -6.58 -16.35 -22.24
C ASN A 35 -6.14 -15.94 -20.81
N ASP A 36 -5.30 -16.76 -20.17
CA ASP A 36 -4.92 -16.70 -18.76
C ASP A 36 -3.57 -16.01 -18.51
N ASP A 37 -3.32 -15.69 -17.24
CA ASP A 37 -2.15 -14.92 -16.78
C ASP A 37 -1.17 -15.77 -15.98
N ASP A 38 -1.15 -17.06 -16.27
CA ASP A 38 -0.34 -18.06 -15.60
C ASP A 38 1.16 -17.72 -15.62
N ILE A 39 1.80 -17.90 -14.47
CA ILE A 39 3.24 -17.68 -14.29
C ILE A 39 3.91 -18.88 -13.65
N LEU A 40 5.18 -19.08 -14.02
CA LEU A 40 6.00 -20.10 -13.35
C LEU A 40 6.18 -19.75 -11.87
N LEU A 41 5.86 -20.69 -10.97
CA LEU A 41 6.07 -20.54 -9.52
C LEU A 41 7.51 -20.12 -9.15
N SER A 42 8.51 -20.52 -9.94
CA SER A 42 9.90 -20.10 -9.71
C SER A 42 10.15 -18.60 -9.87
N SER A 43 9.26 -17.88 -10.59
CA SER A 43 9.36 -16.43 -10.76
C SER A 43 8.93 -15.65 -9.51
N ILE A 44 8.21 -16.29 -8.59
CA ILE A 44 7.68 -15.70 -7.34
C ILE A 44 8.22 -16.40 -6.08
N GLY A 45 9.41 -17.02 -6.16
CA GLY A 45 9.95 -17.82 -5.04
C GLY A 45 10.13 -17.05 -3.73
N ALA A 46 10.43 -15.75 -3.78
CA ALA A 46 10.48 -14.90 -2.60
C ALA A 46 9.10 -14.73 -1.97
N LEU A 47 8.08 -14.42 -2.78
CA LEU A 47 6.69 -14.33 -2.35
C LEU A 47 6.21 -15.65 -1.74
N LEU A 48 6.49 -16.80 -2.37
CA LEU A 48 6.12 -18.11 -1.82
C LEU A 48 6.71 -18.35 -0.42
N THR A 49 7.94 -17.88 -0.18
CA THR A 49 8.57 -17.95 1.15
C THR A 49 7.85 -17.06 2.16
N THR A 50 7.44 -15.86 1.75
CA THR A 50 6.63 -14.95 2.58
C THR A 50 5.28 -15.57 2.91
N LEU A 51 4.57 -16.14 1.93
CA LEU A 51 3.27 -16.77 2.11
C LEU A 51 3.35 -18.00 3.04
N ASP A 52 4.38 -18.85 2.89
CA ASP A 52 4.65 -19.97 3.81
C ASP A 52 4.88 -19.48 5.25
N GLY A 53 5.65 -18.39 5.42
CA GLY A 53 5.85 -17.73 6.72
C GLY A 53 4.57 -17.17 7.33
N LEU A 54 3.58 -16.81 6.49
CA LEU A 54 2.25 -16.35 6.89
C LEU A 54 1.25 -17.49 7.11
N GLY A 55 1.64 -18.75 6.85
CA GLY A 55 0.82 -19.94 7.12
C GLY A 55 0.25 -20.65 5.89
N ALA A 56 0.65 -20.26 4.67
CA ALA A 56 0.27 -20.97 3.46
C ALA A 56 0.97 -22.34 3.34
N PRO A 57 0.39 -23.32 2.62
CA PRO A 57 1.05 -24.60 2.34
C PRO A 57 2.36 -24.43 1.55
N SER A 58 3.31 -25.35 1.78
CA SER A 58 4.61 -25.33 1.09
C SER A 58 4.55 -25.70 -0.40
N THR A 59 3.37 -26.01 -0.94
CA THR A 59 3.19 -26.47 -2.32
C THR A 59 1.92 -25.87 -2.90
N ALA A 60 2.10 -24.94 -3.85
CA ALA A 60 1.02 -24.38 -4.66
C ALA A 60 0.71 -25.30 -5.85
N ILE A 61 -0.54 -25.25 -6.31
CA ILE A 61 -1.02 -25.85 -7.56
C ILE A 61 -0.51 -25.02 -8.74
N GLY A 62 -0.66 -23.70 -8.64
CA GLY A 62 -0.26 -22.76 -9.68
C GLY A 62 -0.27 -21.31 -9.18
N ALA A 63 0.05 -20.39 -10.08
CA ALA A 63 -0.01 -18.97 -9.83
C ALA A 63 -0.24 -18.20 -11.12
N ALA A 64 -0.94 -17.08 -11.02
CA ALA A 64 -1.16 -16.13 -12.09
C ALA A 64 -0.81 -14.70 -11.63
N ARG A 65 -0.41 -13.83 -12.55
CA ARG A 65 -0.11 -12.43 -12.22
C ARG A 65 -0.35 -11.52 -13.41
N ASN A 66 -1.14 -10.48 -13.19
CA ASN A 66 -1.33 -9.40 -14.14
C ASN A 66 -1.39 -8.02 -13.46
N GLN A 67 -1.19 -6.97 -14.25
CA GLN A 67 -1.41 -5.58 -13.84
C GLN A 67 -2.91 -5.30 -13.86
N VAL A 68 -3.55 -5.42 -12.70
CA VAL A 68 -5.00 -5.19 -12.57
C VAL A 68 -5.33 -3.71 -12.51
N LEU A 69 -4.41 -2.88 -12.00
CA LEU A 69 -4.62 -1.46 -11.77
C LEU A 69 -3.60 -0.60 -12.51
N THR A 70 -4.08 0.55 -13.00
CA THR A 70 -3.27 1.62 -13.59
C THR A 70 -3.51 2.91 -12.82
N PHE A 71 -2.45 3.68 -12.56
CA PHE A 71 -2.57 4.98 -11.92
C PHE A 71 -2.75 6.11 -12.93
N VAL A 72 -3.25 7.26 -12.45
CA VAL A 72 -3.16 8.52 -13.20
C VAL A 72 -1.73 9.06 -13.19
N GLU A 73 -1.39 9.90 -14.16
CA GLU A 73 -0.04 10.49 -14.25
C GLU A 73 0.33 11.27 -12.97
N GLY A 74 1.47 10.91 -12.36
CA GLY A 74 2.00 11.57 -11.16
C GLY A 74 1.46 11.03 -9.83
N ALA A 75 0.61 10.01 -9.85
CA ALA A 75 0.21 9.32 -8.64
C ALA A 75 1.29 8.32 -8.17
N ASP A 76 1.55 8.31 -6.87
CA ASP A 76 2.44 7.36 -6.20
C ASP A 76 1.83 6.98 -4.83
N PRO A 77 0.75 6.19 -4.84
CA PRO A 77 0.02 5.86 -3.62
C PRO A 77 0.63 4.68 -2.89
N VAL A 78 0.46 4.67 -1.57
CA VAL A 78 0.49 3.45 -0.76
C VAL A 78 -0.80 2.69 -1.00
N LEU A 79 -0.69 1.40 -1.30
CA LEU A 79 -1.83 0.55 -1.58
C LEU A 79 -2.16 -0.39 -0.43
N LYS A 80 -3.46 -0.66 -0.24
CA LYS A 80 -3.92 -1.72 0.66
C LYS A 80 -5.17 -2.42 0.12
N PHE A 81 -5.26 -3.72 0.34
CA PHE A 81 -6.48 -4.46 0.16
C PHE A 81 -7.53 -4.08 1.21
N ARG A 82 -8.79 -4.07 0.78
CA ARG A 82 -9.97 -4.07 1.64
C ARG A 82 -10.92 -5.19 1.24
N LEU A 83 -11.50 -5.82 2.25
CA LEU A 83 -12.60 -6.76 2.07
C LEU A 83 -13.94 -6.06 2.32
N PHE A 84 -14.98 -6.50 1.60
CA PHE A 84 -16.33 -5.96 1.72
C PHE A 84 -17.33 -7.10 1.93
N ASP A 85 -18.11 -7.06 3.02
CA ASP A 85 -19.16 -8.04 3.35
C ASP A 85 -20.58 -7.52 3.02
N GLY A 86 -20.70 -6.48 2.20
CA GLY A 86 -22.02 -5.98 1.76
C GLY A 86 -22.78 -5.13 2.78
N VAL A 87 -22.22 -4.83 3.97
CA VAL A 87 -22.94 -4.14 5.07
C VAL A 87 -22.36 -2.77 5.47
N ASP A 88 -21.15 -2.38 5.08
CA ASP A 88 -20.55 -1.12 5.54
C ASP A 88 -20.71 0.06 4.57
N SER A 89 -21.31 1.15 5.05
CA SER A 89 -21.41 2.45 4.36
C SER A 89 -20.49 3.52 4.94
N ASP A 90 -19.76 3.22 6.02
CA ASP A 90 -19.21 4.24 6.90
C ASP A 90 -17.67 4.14 7.06
N GLY A 91 -16.91 3.86 5.99
CA GLY A 91 -15.50 4.26 5.82
C GLY A 91 -14.44 3.87 6.88
N GLY A 92 -14.82 3.26 8.00
CA GLY A 92 -13.92 2.62 8.95
C GLY A 92 -13.51 1.28 8.38
N ASP A 93 -12.25 0.89 8.56
CA ASP A 93 -11.70 -0.39 8.13
C ASP A 93 -12.52 -1.56 8.71
N PRO A 94 -13.44 -2.20 7.96
CA PRO A 94 -14.27 -3.22 8.54
C PRO A 94 -13.75 -4.59 8.15
N LEU A 95 -13.31 -5.28 9.20
CA LEU A 95 -13.32 -6.72 9.42
C LEU A 95 -12.21 -7.56 8.74
N LEU A 96 -11.57 -8.32 9.63
CA LEU A 96 -10.44 -9.23 9.40
C LEU A 96 -10.87 -10.53 8.69
N ASP A 97 -12.16 -10.73 8.47
CA ASP A 97 -12.72 -11.85 7.72
C ASP A 97 -14.02 -11.43 6.99
N SER A 98 -14.25 -12.01 5.80
CA SER A 98 -15.56 -11.99 5.13
C SER A 98 -15.90 -13.43 4.72
N GLU A 99 -16.94 -14.00 5.33
CA GLU A 99 -17.36 -15.38 5.07
C GLU A 99 -17.97 -15.49 3.67
N LEU A 100 -17.27 -16.18 2.75
CA LEU A 100 -17.76 -16.43 1.40
C LEU A 100 -18.60 -17.72 1.37
N THR A 101 -19.91 -17.55 1.51
CA THR A 101 -20.85 -18.67 1.43
C THR A 101 -21.08 -19.22 0.01
N THR A 102 -20.50 -18.61 -1.03
CA THR A 102 -20.76 -18.94 -2.45
C THR A 102 -19.61 -19.58 -3.21
N LEU A 103 -18.39 -19.58 -2.67
CA LEU A 103 -17.20 -20.20 -3.26
C LEU A 103 -16.82 -21.39 -2.39
N THR A 104 -16.72 -22.58 -2.99
CA THR A 104 -16.35 -23.83 -2.31
C THR A 104 -15.12 -24.44 -2.94
N THR A 105 -14.34 -25.22 -2.19
CA THR A 105 -13.29 -26.05 -2.79
C THR A 105 -13.87 -27.34 -3.36
N THR A 106 -13.23 -27.91 -4.39
CA THR A 106 -13.63 -29.23 -4.93
C THR A 106 -13.37 -30.36 -3.91
N ALA A 107 -12.48 -30.11 -2.95
CA ALA A 107 -12.19 -31.00 -1.83
C ALA A 107 -13.21 -30.81 -0.68
N GLY A 108 -14.43 -31.31 -0.88
CA GLY A 108 -15.41 -31.48 0.21
C GLY A 108 -16.54 -30.44 0.28
N ASP A 109 -16.69 -29.60 -0.75
CA ASP A 109 -17.65 -28.48 -0.77
C ASP A 109 -17.46 -27.50 0.41
N ASP A 110 -16.21 -27.39 0.87
CA ASP A 110 -15.84 -26.55 2.02
C ASP A 110 -15.97 -25.07 1.64
N PRO A 111 -16.75 -24.24 2.37
CA PRO A 111 -16.87 -22.80 2.10
C PRO A 111 -15.54 -22.09 2.29
N ILE A 112 -15.30 -21.08 1.46
CA ILE A 112 -14.11 -20.22 1.51
C ILE A 112 -14.42 -18.97 2.34
N THR A 113 -13.46 -18.48 3.13
CA THR A 113 -13.54 -17.20 3.86
C THR A 113 -12.31 -16.37 3.51
N LEU A 114 -12.50 -15.12 3.09
CA LEU A 114 -11.38 -14.22 2.82
C LEU A 114 -10.92 -13.58 4.13
N VAL A 115 -9.61 -13.56 4.34
CA VAL A 115 -8.96 -12.99 5.53
C VAL A 115 -7.81 -12.11 5.07
N ARG A 116 -7.87 -10.80 5.37
CA ARG A 116 -6.74 -9.89 5.14
C ARG A 116 -5.71 -10.10 6.23
N LEU A 117 -4.50 -10.57 5.86
CA LEU A 117 -3.42 -10.80 6.81
C LEU A 117 -2.58 -9.55 7.08
N ASN A 118 -2.42 -8.71 6.05
CA ASN A 118 -1.76 -7.42 6.09
C ASN A 118 -2.26 -6.57 4.91
N ASP A 119 -1.74 -5.36 4.75
CA ASP A 119 -2.20 -4.42 3.72
C ASP A 119 -2.11 -4.98 2.30
N THR A 120 -1.16 -5.88 2.00
CA THR A 120 -0.95 -6.37 0.63
C THR A 120 -1.29 -7.85 0.44
N THR A 121 -1.82 -8.54 1.46
CA THR A 121 -2.03 -10.00 1.41
C THR A 121 -3.38 -10.42 1.96
N ILE A 122 -4.14 -11.17 1.15
CA ILE A 122 -5.39 -11.85 1.54
C ILE A 122 -5.21 -13.35 1.37
N PHE A 123 -5.70 -14.14 2.32
CA PHE A 123 -5.89 -15.59 2.16
C PHE A 123 -7.38 -15.92 1.99
N GLY A 124 -7.69 -16.83 1.07
CA GLY A 124 -8.96 -17.55 1.05
C GLY A 124 -8.82 -18.86 1.81
N TYR A 125 -9.46 -18.97 2.98
CA TYR A 125 -9.45 -20.17 3.82
C TYR A 125 -10.66 -21.07 3.56
N ALA A 126 -10.43 -22.34 3.27
CA ALA A 126 -11.47 -23.37 3.31
C ALA A 126 -11.73 -23.80 4.76
N ASN A 127 -13.00 -23.80 5.20
CA ASN A 127 -13.41 -24.14 6.58
C ASN A 127 -12.73 -23.30 7.66
N TYR A 128 -12.67 -21.98 7.47
CA TYR A 128 -12.03 -21.06 8.41
C TYR A 128 -12.60 -21.19 9.84
N GLY A 129 -11.71 -21.25 10.83
CA GLY A 129 -12.06 -21.38 12.24
C GLY A 129 -12.50 -22.79 12.68
N GLU A 130 -12.53 -23.78 11.76
CA GLU A 130 -12.90 -25.16 12.05
C GLU A 130 -11.69 -26.12 12.13
N THR A 131 -11.94 -27.35 12.60
CA THR A 131 -10.90 -28.39 12.60
C THR A 131 -10.64 -28.85 11.18
N GLY A 132 -9.47 -28.53 10.64
CA GLY A 132 -9.11 -28.85 9.25
C GLY A 132 -9.19 -27.67 8.30
N GLU A 133 -9.12 -26.44 8.82
CA GLU A 133 -8.86 -25.20 8.06
C GLU A 133 -7.65 -25.37 7.13
N ARG A 134 -7.79 -24.90 5.89
CA ARG A 134 -6.73 -24.93 4.85
C ARG A 134 -6.76 -23.62 4.07
N VAL A 135 -5.60 -23.16 3.62
CA VAL A 135 -5.54 -22.04 2.66
C VAL A 135 -5.84 -22.62 1.28
N ALA A 136 -6.89 -22.11 0.63
CA ALA A 136 -7.26 -22.49 -0.73
C ALA A 136 -6.50 -21.65 -1.77
N PHE A 137 -6.34 -20.35 -1.51
CA PHE A 137 -5.54 -19.45 -2.33
C PHE A 137 -5.02 -18.26 -1.52
N ALA A 138 -4.04 -17.56 -2.06
CA ALA A 138 -3.56 -16.27 -1.59
C ALA A 138 -3.59 -15.25 -2.72
N LEU A 139 -3.90 -14.00 -2.36
CA LEU A 139 -3.80 -12.83 -3.23
C LEU A 139 -2.71 -11.93 -2.68
N HIS A 140 -1.83 -11.43 -3.56
CA HIS A 140 -0.79 -10.49 -3.21
C HIS A 140 -0.82 -9.26 -4.11
N LEU A 141 -0.77 -8.07 -3.48
CA LEU A 141 -0.75 -6.78 -4.15
C LEU A 141 0.67 -6.23 -4.21
N GLU A 142 1.14 -5.92 -5.41
CA GLU A 142 2.48 -5.38 -5.64
C GLU A 142 2.40 -4.08 -6.46
N PRO A 143 2.82 -2.92 -5.92
CA PRO A 143 2.83 -1.67 -6.66
C PRO A 143 3.86 -1.70 -7.81
N ILE A 144 3.52 -1.07 -8.92
CA ILE A 144 4.38 -0.85 -10.08
C ILE A 144 4.78 0.63 -10.07
N ALA A 145 6.06 0.89 -9.84
CA ALA A 145 6.57 2.26 -9.80
C ALA A 145 6.38 2.97 -11.16
N PRO A 146 6.02 4.27 -11.17
CA PRO A 146 5.90 5.04 -12.39
C PRO A 146 7.26 5.17 -13.10
N THR A 147 7.20 5.27 -14.43
CA THR A 147 8.34 5.60 -15.28
C THR A 147 8.02 6.82 -16.15
N ALA A 148 9.00 7.34 -16.88
CA ALA A 148 8.79 8.50 -17.75
C ALA A 148 7.71 8.30 -18.86
N THR A 149 7.29 7.07 -19.13
CA THR A 149 6.29 6.73 -20.15
C THR A 149 5.16 5.86 -19.65
N ASP A 150 5.15 5.50 -18.36
CA ASP A 150 4.19 4.60 -17.74
C ASP A 150 3.78 5.21 -16.40
N PRO A 151 2.50 5.53 -16.17
CA PRO A 151 2.07 6.11 -14.90
C PRO A 151 2.18 5.13 -13.72
N GLY A 152 2.54 3.87 -13.94
CA GLY A 152 2.59 2.86 -12.89
C GLY A 152 1.21 2.26 -12.62
N GLY A 153 1.10 1.52 -11.53
CA GLY A 153 -0.11 0.77 -11.22
C GLY A 153 0.10 -0.27 -10.14
N ALA A 154 -0.64 -1.37 -10.22
CA ALA A 154 -0.46 -2.50 -9.30
C ALA A 154 -0.69 -3.85 -10.00
N ASN A 155 0.19 -4.80 -9.70
CA ASN A 155 -0.03 -6.20 -10.00
C ASN A 155 -0.84 -6.86 -8.87
N ILE A 156 -1.72 -7.77 -9.26
CA ILE A 156 -2.27 -8.77 -8.35
C ILE A 156 -1.70 -10.12 -8.75
N THR A 157 -1.14 -10.83 -7.78
CA THR A 157 -0.69 -12.22 -7.94
C THR A 157 -1.65 -13.15 -7.22
N ILE A 158 -2.17 -14.14 -7.94
CA ILE A 158 -2.93 -15.27 -7.38
C ILE A 158 -1.95 -16.41 -7.15
N VAL A 159 -2.00 -17.04 -5.98
CA VAL A 159 -1.33 -18.32 -5.71
C VAL A 159 -2.34 -19.31 -5.17
N GLN A 160 -2.56 -20.41 -5.86
CA GLN A 160 -3.59 -21.39 -5.49
C GLN A 160 -2.98 -22.64 -4.85
N TYR A 161 -3.67 -23.21 -3.87
CA TYR A 161 -3.25 -24.35 -3.06
C TYR A 161 -4.29 -25.47 -3.01
N GLU A 162 -5.57 -25.15 -3.19
CA GLU A 162 -6.68 -26.10 -3.32
C GLU A 162 -7.52 -25.71 -4.54
N ALA A 163 -8.00 -26.69 -5.29
CA ALA A 163 -8.86 -26.48 -6.45
C ALA A 163 -10.21 -25.85 -6.04
N ILE A 164 -10.69 -24.88 -6.82
CA ILE A 164 -11.91 -24.11 -6.56
C ILE A 164 -13.04 -24.65 -7.42
N HIS A 165 -14.17 -24.98 -6.80
CA HIS A 165 -15.31 -25.55 -7.50
C HIS A 165 -16.15 -24.48 -8.19
N HIS A 166 -16.44 -24.67 -9.48
CA HIS A 166 -17.38 -23.80 -10.19
C HIS A 166 -18.85 -24.12 -9.83
N PRO A 167 -19.66 -23.16 -9.31
CA PRO A 167 -21.05 -23.41 -8.91
C PRO A 167 -22.01 -23.77 -10.07
N THR A 168 -21.60 -23.62 -11.33
CA THR A 168 -22.44 -23.92 -12.50
C THR A 168 -22.12 -25.31 -13.06
N GLY A 169 -23.09 -26.22 -13.04
CA GLY A 169 -22.94 -27.51 -13.75
C GLY A 169 -23.15 -27.38 -15.25
N GLY A 170 -22.34 -28.06 -16.07
CA GLY A 170 -22.43 -28.01 -17.54
C GLY A 170 -21.42 -28.92 -18.26
N ASP A 171 -21.38 -28.81 -19.59
CA ASP A 171 -20.35 -29.45 -20.46
C ASP A 171 -19.13 -28.53 -20.68
N SER A 172 -19.19 -27.30 -20.15
CA SER A 172 -18.10 -26.32 -20.12
C SER A 172 -17.59 -26.26 -18.68
N TYR A 173 -16.27 -26.14 -18.55
CA TYR A 173 -15.57 -26.13 -17.27
C TYR A 173 -14.70 -24.87 -17.11
N ASP A 174 -14.39 -24.18 -18.21
CA ASP A 174 -13.59 -22.94 -18.27
C ASP A 174 -14.38 -21.68 -17.82
N GLU A 175 -15.46 -21.82 -17.04
CA GLU A 175 -16.20 -20.68 -16.55
C GLU A 175 -15.58 -20.11 -15.28
N ALA A 176 -14.95 -18.94 -15.43
CA ALA A 176 -14.34 -18.22 -14.32
C ALA A 176 -15.33 -17.96 -13.16
N VAL A 177 -14.86 -18.18 -11.94
CA VAL A 177 -15.42 -17.59 -10.72
C VAL A 177 -14.56 -16.41 -10.31
N ASP A 178 -15.22 -15.32 -9.90
CA ASP A 178 -14.54 -14.10 -9.47
C ASP A 178 -14.91 -13.72 -8.03
N LEU A 179 -14.28 -12.66 -7.54
CA LEU A 179 -14.48 -12.11 -6.20
C LEU A 179 -15.29 -10.81 -6.25
N THR A 180 -16.15 -10.63 -7.27
CA THR A 180 -16.88 -9.38 -7.52
C THR A 180 -17.55 -8.84 -6.26
N GLY A 181 -17.26 -7.59 -5.94
CA GLY A 181 -17.85 -6.86 -4.82
C GLY A 181 -17.33 -7.25 -3.45
N LEU A 182 -16.28 -8.07 -3.39
CA LEU A 182 -15.68 -8.57 -2.14
C LEU A 182 -14.28 -8.02 -1.92
N VAL A 183 -13.49 -7.83 -2.97
CA VAL A 183 -12.11 -7.35 -2.89
C VAL A 183 -11.99 -5.98 -3.53
N PHE A 184 -11.44 -5.04 -2.77
CA PHE A 184 -11.16 -3.67 -3.16
C PHE A 184 -9.69 -3.35 -2.88
N VAL A 185 -9.17 -2.36 -3.58
CA VAL A 185 -7.88 -1.74 -3.29
C VAL A 185 -8.12 -0.28 -2.96
N ASP A 186 -7.61 0.15 -1.80
CA ASP A 186 -7.40 1.55 -1.51
C ASP A 186 -6.05 2.00 -1.99
N ALA A 187 -6.02 3.21 -2.51
CA ALA A 187 -4.84 4.01 -2.68
C ALA A 187 -4.89 5.18 -1.71
N VAL A 188 -3.77 5.42 -1.04
CA VAL A 188 -3.59 6.58 -0.17
C VAL A 188 -2.30 7.29 -0.60
N GLN A 189 -2.39 8.57 -0.93
CA GLN A 189 -1.26 9.38 -1.38
C GLN A 189 -1.02 10.57 -0.44
N ASP A 190 0.27 10.87 -0.28
CA ASP A 190 0.77 12.00 0.48
C ASP A 190 0.74 13.29 -0.34
N VAL A 191 0.59 14.43 0.32
CA VAL A 191 0.76 15.74 -0.30
C VAL A 191 2.14 16.28 0.06
N ALA A 192 2.91 16.60 -0.98
CA ALA A 192 4.26 17.14 -0.86
C ALA A 192 4.34 18.61 -1.29
N PHE A 193 5.16 19.38 -0.57
CA PHE A 193 5.44 20.79 -0.83
C PHE A 193 6.94 20.95 -1.11
N ASP A 194 7.31 20.91 -2.38
CA ASP A 194 8.69 21.03 -2.87
C ASP A 194 8.98 22.37 -3.59
N ASP A 195 7.93 23.07 -4.04
CA ASP A 195 8.01 24.41 -4.64
C ASP A 195 7.58 25.51 -3.66
N PHE A 196 8.55 26.34 -3.27
CA PHE A 196 8.36 27.49 -2.39
C PHE A 196 8.45 28.84 -3.14
N SER A 197 8.48 28.83 -4.47
CA SER A 197 8.61 30.04 -5.30
C SER A 197 7.43 31.02 -5.17
N THR A 198 6.30 30.55 -4.67
CA THR A 198 5.10 31.38 -4.38
C THR A 198 5.11 32.00 -2.99
N ALA A 199 6.02 31.58 -2.11
CA ALA A 199 6.14 32.11 -0.76
C ALA A 199 6.57 33.58 -0.79
N ALA A 200 6.10 34.37 0.18
CA ALA A 200 6.51 35.76 0.31
C ALA A 200 8.03 35.87 0.56
N ALA A 201 8.76 36.58 -0.30
CA ALA A 201 10.21 36.73 -0.14
C ALA A 201 10.60 37.54 1.11
N GLY A 202 11.78 37.29 1.68
CA GLY A 202 12.34 38.02 2.82
C GLY A 202 12.27 37.27 4.14
N GLN A 203 12.55 37.99 5.23
CA GLN A 203 12.36 37.52 6.61
C GLN A 203 10.94 37.90 7.03
N ASN A 204 10.07 36.91 7.21
CA ASN A 204 8.68 37.14 7.58
C ASN A 204 8.35 36.43 8.91
N LEU A 205 7.32 36.84 9.64
CA LEU A 205 6.90 36.13 10.86
C LEU A 205 6.24 34.79 10.56
N TRP A 206 5.60 34.69 9.40
CA TRP A 206 4.95 33.49 8.90
C TRP A 206 4.98 33.50 7.38
N ASN A 207 4.71 32.36 6.75
CA ASN A 207 4.48 32.28 5.32
C ASN A 207 3.55 31.11 5.00
N SER A 208 3.08 31.03 3.76
CA SER A 208 2.34 29.85 3.32
C SER A 208 2.52 29.58 1.84
N VAL A 209 2.51 28.31 1.47
CA VAL A 209 2.44 27.85 0.08
C VAL A 209 1.22 26.94 -0.09
N THR A 210 0.74 26.79 -1.31
CA THR A 210 -0.49 26.02 -1.61
C THR A 210 -0.18 24.94 -2.61
N ASP A 211 -0.54 23.71 -2.29
CA ASP A 211 -0.66 22.67 -3.31
C ASP A 211 -1.94 22.93 -4.10
N THR A 212 -1.78 23.21 -5.39
CA THR A 212 -2.90 23.59 -6.24
C THR A 212 -3.82 22.42 -6.58
N THR A 213 -3.37 21.18 -6.37
CA THR A 213 -4.13 19.97 -6.67
C THR A 213 -5.15 19.68 -5.57
N SER A 214 -4.67 19.50 -4.34
CA SER A 214 -5.50 19.22 -3.15
C SER A 214 -6.16 20.49 -2.59
N GLY A 215 -5.57 21.66 -2.83
CA GLY A 215 -5.95 22.93 -2.20
C GLY A 215 -5.50 23.04 -0.74
N ILE A 216 -4.70 22.10 -0.23
CA ILE A 216 -4.07 22.18 1.08
C ILE A 216 -2.98 23.26 1.04
N GLN A 217 -2.89 24.05 2.10
CA GLN A 217 -1.81 24.99 2.32
C GLN A 217 -0.86 24.48 3.39
N LEU A 218 0.43 24.62 3.12
CA LEU A 218 1.47 24.59 4.13
C LEU A 218 1.58 25.99 4.73
N LEU A 219 1.22 26.15 6.00
CA LEU A 219 1.47 27.35 6.79
C LEU A 219 2.68 27.08 7.67
N PHE A 220 3.62 28.01 7.75
CA PHE A 220 4.81 27.81 8.57
C PHE A 220 5.30 29.09 9.24
N THR A 221 5.85 28.91 10.44
CA THR A 221 6.33 29.97 11.32
C THR A 221 7.68 29.60 11.93
N GLY A 222 8.38 30.58 12.50
CA GLY A 222 9.57 30.29 13.29
C GLY A 222 9.19 29.59 14.59
N PHE A 223 10.14 28.88 15.20
CA PHE A 223 9.88 28.08 16.40
C PHE A 223 9.26 28.88 17.55
N GLN A 224 9.74 30.10 17.81
CA GLN A 224 9.10 31.04 18.72
C GLN A 224 8.15 31.98 17.98
N LEU A 225 6.87 31.63 17.97
CA LEU A 225 5.83 32.39 17.28
C LEU A 225 5.87 33.89 17.62
N GLY A 226 5.97 34.73 16.59
CA GLY A 226 5.98 36.20 16.71
C GLY A 226 7.31 36.82 17.12
N SER A 227 8.33 36.01 17.41
CA SER A 227 9.70 36.45 17.65
C SER A 227 10.63 35.98 16.55
N ASP A 228 10.56 34.68 16.23
CA ASP A 228 11.35 34.08 15.17
C ASP A 228 10.73 34.39 13.81
N THR A 229 11.60 34.50 12.81
CA THR A 229 11.19 34.69 11.41
C THR A 229 11.44 33.42 10.60
N VAL A 230 10.65 33.25 9.56
CA VAL A 230 10.88 32.28 8.48
C VAL A 230 11.50 32.99 7.29
N ASN A 231 12.45 32.31 6.66
CA ASN A 231 13.11 32.72 5.44
C ASN A 231 12.83 31.68 4.38
N THR A 232 12.37 32.10 3.21
CA THR A 232 12.10 31.19 2.09
C THR A 232 13.03 31.48 0.92
N SER A 233 13.42 30.41 0.25
CA SER A 233 13.92 30.40 -1.12
C SER A 233 12.92 29.66 -2.01
N ASP A 234 13.23 29.46 -3.29
CA ASP A 234 12.33 28.75 -4.20
C ASP A 234 12.14 27.26 -3.84
N PHE A 235 13.03 26.67 -3.04
CA PHE A 235 13.04 25.23 -2.73
C PHE A 235 13.32 24.91 -1.25
N ALA A 236 13.44 25.93 -0.38
CA ALA A 236 13.86 25.74 0.99
C ALA A 236 13.28 26.77 1.97
N ILE A 237 13.10 26.33 3.22
CA ILE A 237 12.71 27.10 4.38
C ILE A 237 13.84 27.06 5.42
N GLY A 238 14.28 28.23 5.86
CA GLY A 238 15.14 28.41 7.03
C GLY A 238 14.49 29.32 8.08
N SER A 239 15.07 29.41 9.27
CA SER A 239 14.66 30.38 10.30
C SER A 239 15.63 31.57 10.34
N ASN A 240 15.21 32.71 10.91
CA ASN A 240 16.03 33.83 11.38
C ASN A 240 17.17 34.32 10.46
N SER A 241 18.27 33.56 10.37
CA SER A 241 19.49 33.87 9.61
C SER A 241 19.62 33.09 8.29
N GLN A 242 18.52 32.93 7.54
CA GLN A 242 18.41 32.17 6.28
C GLN A 242 18.59 30.65 6.39
N SER A 243 19.05 30.14 7.53
CA SER A 243 19.11 28.69 7.83
C SER A 243 18.83 28.42 9.28
N ILE A 244 18.34 27.22 9.59
CA ILE A 244 18.01 26.79 10.95
C ILE A 244 19.30 26.47 11.69
N VAL A 245 19.72 27.38 12.57
CA VAL A 245 20.89 27.20 13.43
C VAL A 245 20.55 26.39 14.68
N ILE A 246 21.56 25.85 15.37
CA ILE A 246 21.35 25.10 16.62
C ILE A 246 20.51 25.91 17.61
N GLY A 247 19.42 25.30 18.09
CA GLY A 247 18.46 25.90 19.02
C GLY A 247 17.30 26.65 18.37
N ASP A 248 17.36 26.91 17.07
CA ASP A 248 16.25 27.43 16.29
C ASP A 248 15.43 26.27 15.69
N GLY A 249 14.26 26.58 15.14
CA GLY A 249 13.42 25.62 14.44
C GLY A 249 12.33 26.28 13.59
N ILE A 250 11.52 25.43 12.98
CA ILE A 250 10.34 25.79 12.20
C ILE A 250 9.15 25.02 12.73
N VAL A 251 7.99 25.67 12.75
CA VAL A 251 6.68 25.03 12.96
C VAL A 251 5.96 24.99 11.64
N VAL A 252 5.42 23.83 11.31
CA VAL A 252 4.65 23.54 10.12
C VAL A 252 3.22 23.22 10.54
N ASP A 253 2.26 23.78 9.82
CA ASP A 253 0.83 23.56 9.94
C ASP A 253 0.25 23.23 8.57
N PHE A 254 -0.68 22.28 8.52
CA PHE A 254 -1.43 21.94 7.32
C PHE A 254 -2.86 22.45 7.44
N VAL A 255 -3.24 23.36 6.54
CA VAL A 255 -4.47 24.14 6.68
C VAL A 255 -5.19 24.32 5.35
N LYS A 256 -6.45 24.76 5.41
CA LYS A 256 -7.18 25.29 4.27
C LYS A 256 -7.77 26.67 4.57
N GLY A 257 -7.99 27.43 3.50
CA GLY A 257 -8.58 28.76 3.56
C GLY A 257 -7.62 29.88 3.95
N GLN A 258 -6.31 29.61 4.08
CA GLN A 258 -5.32 30.66 4.28
C GLN A 258 -5.20 31.52 3.01
N THR A 259 -5.28 32.84 3.16
CA THR A 259 -4.99 33.74 2.04
C THR A 259 -3.48 33.80 1.79
N ALA A 260 -3.08 33.57 0.54
CA ALA A 260 -1.68 33.65 0.12
C ALA A 260 -1.05 35.00 0.55
N PRO A 261 0.08 34.97 1.28
CA PRO A 261 0.66 36.18 1.83
C PRO A 261 1.38 37.02 0.78
N THR A 262 1.32 38.32 0.97
CA THR A 262 2.36 39.25 0.51
C THR A 262 3.39 39.43 1.62
N GLN A 263 4.57 39.97 1.31
CA GLN A 263 5.58 40.30 2.33
C GLN A 263 4.98 41.13 3.49
N THR A 264 4.18 42.16 3.18
CA THR A 264 3.54 43.00 4.22
C THR A 264 2.57 42.24 5.12
N SER A 265 1.83 41.25 4.58
CA SER A 265 0.93 40.45 5.41
C SER A 265 1.66 39.35 6.19
N ALA A 266 2.75 38.84 5.62
CA ALA A 266 3.63 37.83 6.22
C ALA A 266 4.41 38.36 7.44
N ASP A 267 4.63 39.68 7.51
CA ASP A 267 5.25 40.39 8.63
C ASP A 267 4.29 40.63 9.83
N ASP A 268 3.02 40.25 9.71
CA ASP A 268 2.01 40.47 10.75
C ASP A 268 1.17 39.22 10.94
N LEU A 269 1.36 38.57 12.10
CA LEU A 269 0.65 37.37 12.48
C LEU A 269 -0.87 37.54 12.38
N ALA A 270 -1.43 38.73 12.63
CA ALA A 270 -2.87 38.94 12.56
C ALA A 270 -3.51 38.61 11.19
N ASN A 271 -2.71 38.39 10.14
CA ASN A 271 -3.15 37.99 8.80
C ASN A 271 -3.16 36.46 8.56
N ILE A 272 -2.78 35.63 9.54
CA ILE A 272 -3.10 34.20 9.51
C ILE A 272 -4.58 34.07 9.89
N ASP A 273 -5.37 33.55 8.96
CA ASP A 273 -6.82 33.45 9.04
C ASP A 273 -7.33 32.24 8.23
N PHE A 274 -6.69 31.09 8.43
CA PHE A 274 -7.19 29.82 7.88
C PHE A 274 -8.44 29.36 8.63
N ASN A 275 -9.28 28.57 7.95
CA ASN A 275 -10.59 28.17 8.45
C ASN A 275 -10.76 26.67 8.68
N GLU A 276 -9.77 25.87 8.29
CA GLU A 276 -9.76 24.42 8.42
C GLU A 276 -8.31 23.95 8.65
N ARG A 277 -8.14 22.94 9.49
CA ARG A 277 -6.90 22.17 9.64
C ARG A 277 -7.03 20.87 8.89
N VAL A 278 -5.91 20.39 8.39
CA VAL A 278 -5.84 19.17 7.60
C VAL A 278 -4.99 18.17 8.35
N GLU A 279 -5.61 17.07 8.75
CA GLU A 279 -4.99 16.03 9.55
C GLU A 279 -4.48 14.88 8.68
N GLY A 280 -3.37 14.26 9.06
CA GLY A 280 -2.82 13.06 8.43
C GLY A 280 -2.09 12.16 9.44
N PRO A 281 -1.91 10.86 9.15
CA PRO A 281 -1.23 9.93 10.04
C PRO A 281 0.31 10.06 10.04
N SER A 282 0.87 10.86 9.14
CA SER A 282 2.31 11.03 8.99
C SER A 282 2.67 12.42 8.48
N GLY A 283 3.91 12.81 8.73
CA GLY A 283 4.51 14.03 8.19
C GLY A 283 5.94 13.78 7.75
N GLY A 284 6.51 14.73 7.02
CA GLY A 284 7.89 14.59 6.57
C GLY A 284 8.54 15.88 6.10
N PHE A 285 9.86 15.82 5.94
CA PHE A 285 10.67 16.91 5.40
C PHE A 285 11.98 16.37 4.82
N THR A 286 12.60 17.15 3.93
CA THR A 286 13.93 16.89 3.39
C THR A 286 14.91 17.97 3.82
N LEU A 287 16.13 17.58 4.20
CA LEU A 287 17.24 18.52 4.37
C LEU A 287 17.74 18.94 2.99
N VAL A 288 17.34 20.08 2.48
CA VAL A 288 17.72 20.52 1.12
C VAL A 288 19.06 21.25 1.07
N GLN A 289 19.54 21.71 2.22
CA GLN A 289 20.86 22.29 2.38
C GLN A 289 21.39 22.06 3.79
N THR A 290 22.69 21.83 3.93
CA THR A 290 23.41 21.88 5.20
C THR A 290 24.53 22.93 5.16
N GLY A 291 24.84 23.51 6.31
CA GLY A 291 25.92 24.47 6.45
C GLY A 291 27.29 23.86 6.17
N GLY A 292 28.20 24.66 5.61
CA GLY A 292 29.58 24.23 5.34
C GLY A 292 29.75 23.40 4.06
N ASN A 293 29.24 22.17 4.03
CA ASN A 293 29.31 21.28 2.85
C ASN A 293 28.27 20.13 2.93
N ALA A 294 28.07 19.43 1.82
CA ALA A 294 27.09 18.35 1.69
C ALA A 294 27.36 17.10 2.56
N GLU A 295 28.59 16.90 3.04
CA GLU A 295 28.97 15.82 3.97
C GLU A 295 28.77 16.24 5.44
N ASN A 296 28.35 17.48 5.70
CA ASN A 296 28.10 17.94 7.06
C ASN A 296 26.83 17.27 7.61
N ARG A 297 27.00 16.49 8.68
CA ARG A 297 25.90 15.85 9.39
C ARG A 297 25.31 16.79 10.42
N VAL A 298 23.98 16.80 10.54
CA VAL A 298 23.23 17.61 11.49
C VAL A 298 22.24 16.76 12.27
N GLY A 299 21.71 17.32 13.36
CA GLY A 299 20.67 16.72 14.18
C GLY A 299 19.39 17.52 14.15
N ALA A 300 18.26 16.84 14.02
CA ALA A 300 16.93 17.42 14.04
C ALA A 300 16.07 16.76 15.12
N GLU A 301 15.31 17.54 15.87
CA GLU A 301 14.25 17.04 16.74
C GLU A 301 12.90 17.32 16.09
N VAL A 302 12.09 16.27 15.96
CA VAL A 302 10.73 16.34 15.41
C VAL A 302 9.73 16.17 16.53
N PHE A 303 8.65 16.96 16.49
CA PHE A 303 7.54 16.87 17.43
C PHE A 303 6.23 17.07 16.68
N ALA A 304 5.24 16.20 16.88
CA ALA A 304 3.95 16.24 16.19
C ALA A 304 2.81 16.68 17.12
N TYR A 305 1.81 17.35 16.56
CA TYR A 305 0.68 17.90 17.28
C TYR A 305 -0.62 17.73 16.47
N ASP A 306 -1.72 17.55 17.20
CA ASP A 306 -3.10 17.71 16.73
C ASP A 306 -3.68 18.95 17.41
N SER A 307 -4.02 19.98 16.63
CA SER A 307 -4.45 21.27 17.14
C SER A 307 -5.88 21.59 16.73
N SER A 308 -6.61 22.26 17.62
CA SER A 308 -7.97 22.74 17.33
C SER A 308 -8.03 24.23 16.99
N GLU A 309 -6.89 24.92 16.94
CA GLU A 309 -6.81 26.37 16.81
C GLU A 309 -7.10 26.84 15.38
N LEU A 310 -8.01 27.80 15.20
CA LEU A 310 -8.32 28.42 13.91
C LEU A 310 -8.23 29.96 14.00
N GLY A 311 -7.86 30.60 12.90
CA GLY A 311 -7.83 32.05 12.74
C GLY A 311 -7.18 32.78 13.92
N THR A 312 -7.90 33.70 14.56
CA THR A 312 -7.35 34.51 15.66
C THR A 312 -6.90 33.72 16.90
N ALA A 313 -7.36 32.47 17.07
CA ALA A 313 -6.93 31.62 18.18
C ALA A 313 -5.49 31.12 18.02
N TYR A 314 -4.97 31.10 16.79
CA TYR A 314 -3.59 30.70 16.46
C TYR A 314 -2.53 31.65 17.04
N HIS A 315 -2.90 32.91 17.35
CA HIS A 315 -1.96 34.01 17.63
C HIS A 315 -1.55 34.17 19.09
N ASP A 316 -1.85 33.20 19.96
CA ASP A 316 -1.62 33.37 21.40
C ASP A 316 -0.15 33.29 21.83
N GLY A 317 0.74 32.92 20.89
CA GLY A 317 2.19 32.88 21.08
C GLY A 317 2.72 31.55 21.61
N VAL A 318 1.91 30.49 21.63
CA VAL A 318 2.31 29.16 22.08
C VAL A 318 2.03 28.14 20.97
N ILE A 319 2.97 27.22 20.71
CA ILE A 319 2.68 26.01 19.95
C ILE A 319 1.73 25.17 20.81
N SER A 320 0.44 25.25 20.52
CA SER A 320 -0.61 24.55 21.27
C SER A 320 -1.22 23.43 20.43
N GLY A 321 -1.80 22.43 21.11
CA GLY A 321 -2.30 21.20 20.53
C GLY A 321 -2.08 20.02 21.48
N ALA A 322 -2.80 18.93 21.24
CA ALA A 322 -2.47 17.65 21.86
C ALA A 322 -1.18 17.13 21.21
N SER A 323 -0.19 16.81 22.04
CA SER A 323 1.01 16.08 21.59
C SER A 323 0.57 14.78 20.93
N GLN A 324 1.23 14.40 19.84
CA GLN A 324 1.00 13.13 19.17
C GLN A 324 2.24 12.26 19.23
N THR A 325 2.04 11.02 19.65
CA THR A 325 3.13 10.06 19.78
C THR A 325 3.66 9.63 18.41
N ILE A 326 4.92 9.98 18.13
CA ILE A 326 5.65 9.45 16.97
C ILE A 326 6.02 7.99 17.24
N VAL A 327 5.52 7.08 16.41
CA VAL A 327 5.70 5.62 16.54
C VAL A 327 6.74 5.04 15.60
N ALA A 328 7.03 5.70 14.49
CA ALA A 328 8.03 5.28 13.53
C ALA A 328 8.64 6.48 12.80
N ILE A 329 9.91 6.33 12.39
CA ILE A 329 10.62 7.27 11.54
C ILE A 329 11.40 6.49 10.48
N GLU A 330 11.32 6.96 9.25
CA GLU A 330 12.08 6.45 8.12
C GLU A 330 12.90 7.58 7.52
N VAL A 331 14.15 7.27 7.17
CA VAL A 331 15.09 8.20 6.55
C VAL A 331 15.46 7.65 5.19
N TRP A 332 15.24 8.43 4.15
CA TRP A 332 15.42 8.05 2.76
C TRP A 332 16.45 8.92 2.05
N LEU A 333 17.14 8.34 1.07
CA LEU A 333 17.91 9.06 0.07
C LEU A 333 17.36 8.70 -1.32
N GLY A 334 16.61 9.62 -1.92
CA GLY A 334 15.76 9.29 -3.06
C GLY A 334 14.74 8.22 -2.64
N ASP A 335 14.78 7.07 -3.30
CA ASP A 335 13.89 5.92 -3.02
C ASP A 335 14.58 4.82 -2.20
N THR A 336 15.80 5.08 -1.72
CA THR A 336 16.56 4.12 -0.90
C THR A 336 16.33 4.40 0.58
N LEU A 337 15.76 3.43 1.30
CA LEU A 337 15.65 3.49 2.76
C LEU A 337 17.06 3.42 3.37
N VAL A 338 17.47 4.50 4.02
CA VAL A 338 18.79 4.64 4.65
C VAL A 338 18.76 4.11 6.07
N SER A 339 17.73 4.47 6.82
CA SER A 339 17.57 4.06 8.21
C SER A 339 16.10 4.11 8.58
N ALA A 340 15.68 3.20 9.44
CA ALA A 340 14.34 3.21 10.01
C ALA A 340 14.43 3.03 11.52
N TRP A 341 13.40 3.51 12.21
CA TRP A 341 13.24 3.40 13.65
C TRP A 341 11.79 3.18 13.98
N THR A 342 11.52 2.26 14.91
CA THR A 342 10.22 2.15 15.56
C THR A 342 10.37 2.44 17.05
N ARG A 343 9.33 3.02 17.64
CA ARG A 343 9.31 3.40 19.05
C ARG A 343 9.53 2.20 19.99
N THR A 344 9.07 1.03 19.58
CA THR A 344 9.14 -0.21 20.37
C THR A 344 10.47 -0.95 20.20
N ASP A 345 10.95 -1.09 18.96
CA ASP A 345 12.10 -1.94 18.65
C ASP A 345 13.42 -1.15 18.51
N GLY A 346 13.33 0.18 18.43
CA GLY A 346 14.48 1.05 18.21
C GLY A 346 14.87 1.11 16.74
N THR A 347 16.16 1.36 16.49
CA THR A 347 16.69 1.45 15.13
C THR A 347 16.69 0.09 14.45
N ASP A 348 16.29 0.07 13.19
CA ASP A 348 16.34 -1.11 12.32
C ASP A 348 17.79 -1.63 12.24
N PRO A 349 18.05 -2.90 12.58
CA PRO A 349 19.38 -3.50 12.47
C PRO A 349 19.94 -3.53 11.04
N ASP A 350 19.09 -3.42 10.01
CA ASP A 350 19.50 -3.47 8.60
C ASP A 350 19.71 -2.06 7.98
N SER A 351 19.83 -1.02 8.81
CA SER A 351 20.13 0.34 8.36
C SER A 351 21.41 0.41 7.51
N ILE A 352 21.33 1.13 6.39
CA ILE A 352 22.43 1.36 5.45
C ILE A 352 23.44 2.37 5.99
N ASP A 353 22.98 3.40 6.72
CA ASP A 353 23.84 4.40 7.36
C ASP A 353 23.75 4.33 8.88
N GLU A 354 24.70 3.62 9.49
CA GLU A 354 24.81 3.44 10.94
C GLU A 354 25.07 4.75 11.71
N ASP A 355 25.47 5.83 11.03
CA ASP A 355 25.65 7.14 11.69
C ASP A 355 24.31 7.86 11.93
N VAL A 356 23.23 7.42 11.28
CA VAL A 356 21.87 7.93 11.55
C VAL A 356 21.34 7.25 12.80
N THR A 357 21.07 8.05 13.83
CA THR A 357 20.62 7.53 15.13
C THR A 357 19.38 8.26 15.64
N PHE A 358 18.59 7.56 16.45
CA PHE A 358 17.31 8.03 16.94
C PHE A 358 17.25 7.97 18.46
N ALA A 359 16.64 8.97 19.08
CA ALA A 359 16.40 8.98 20.51
C ALA A 359 15.11 9.73 20.84
N ILE A 360 14.28 9.15 21.71
CA ILE A 360 13.15 9.87 22.30
C ILE A 360 13.69 10.95 23.24
N ASN A 361 13.22 12.18 23.11
CA ASN A 361 13.63 13.26 23.99
C ASN A 361 13.01 13.09 25.37
N ALA A 362 13.84 12.72 26.34
CA ALA A 362 13.44 12.49 27.73
C ALA A 362 12.85 13.71 28.46
N SER A 363 12.84 14.90 27.83
CA SER A 363 12.27 16.11 28.42
C SER A 363 10.78 16.29 28.09
N ASN A 364 10.32 15.72 26.98
CA ASN A 364 8.97 15.88 26.45
C ASN A 364 8.29 14.55 26.10
N ASP A 365 9.01 13.42 26.18
CA ASP A 365 8.61 12.03 25.94
C ASP A 365 8.04 11.70 24.54
N ASP A 366 7.63 12.67 23.74
CA ASP A 366 7.05 12.43 22.41
C ASP A 366 7.92 12.92 21.25
N GLY A 367 8.84 13.86 21.51
CA GLY A 367 9.79 14.35 20.53
C GLY A 367 10.83 13.29 20.20
N VAL A 368 11.20 13.18 18.92
CA VAL A 368 12.24 12.26 18.47
C VAL A 368 13.40 13.03 17.88
N ILE A 369 14.56 12.84 18.47
CA ILE A 369 15.85 13.36 18.02
C ILE A 369 16.42 12.40 16.99
N ILE A 370 16.78 12.93 15.83
CA ILE A 370 17.42 12.24 14.73
C ILE A 370 18.77 12.90 14.50
N GLU A 371 19.85 12.18 14.79
CA GLU A 371 21.22 12.66 14.59
C GLU A 371 21.82 12.02 13.35
N GLY A 372 22.77 12.73 12.72
CA GLY A 372 23.53 12.18 11.60
C GLY A 372 22.93 12.47 10.22
N LEU A 373 21.93 13.34 10.10
CA LEU A 373 21.25 13.65 8.84
C LEU A 373 22.17 14.40 7.86
N LEU A 374 22.18 13.97 6.60
CA LEU A 374 22.88 14.63 5.50
C LEU A 374 21.92 15.42 4.61
N VAL A 375 22.47 16.27 3.74
CA VAL A 375 21.67 16.90 2.69
C VAL A 375 21.05 15.85 1.76
N ASN A 376 19.83 16.10 1.30
CA ASN A 376 18.93 15.23 0.57
C ASN A 376 18.39 14.02 1.35
N TYR A 377 18.66 13.93 2.66
CA TYR A 377 17.96 12.96 3.48
C TYR A 377 16.54 13.46 3.72
N ARG A 378 15.58 12.63 3.31
CA ARG A 378 14.17 12.82 3.58
C ARG A 378 13.79 12.04 4.83
N VAL A 379 13.20 12.72 5.79
CA VAL A 379 12.66 12.15 7.02
C VAL A 379 11.15 12.07 6.88
N GLU A 380 10.61 10.88 7.07
CA GLU A 380 9.17 10.62 7.18
C GLU A 380 8.91 10.04 8.56
N PHE A 381 7.87 10.53 9.24
CA PHE A 381 7.52 10.10 10.59
C PHE A 381 6.03 9.85 10.69
N PHE A 382 5.66 8.86 11.51
CA PHE A 382 4.31 8.35 11.63
C PHE A 382 3.83 8.50 13.07
N VAL A 383 2.58 8.90 13.24
CA VAL A 383 1.91 8.98 14.55
C VAL A 383 0.83 7.92 14.63
N ASP A 384 0.58 7.42 15.84
CA ASP A 384 -0.50 6.45 16.11
C ASP A 384 -1.01 6.61 17.55
N ILE A 385 -2.11 5.96 17.87
CA ILE A 385 -2.73 5.98 19.19
C ILE A 385 -1.92 5.09 20.14
N VAL A 386 -1.07 5.70 20.96
CA VAL A 386 -0.27 4.98 21.98
C VAL A 386 -0.85 5.20 23.38
N ASP A 387 -1.32 6.40 23.68
CA ASP A 387 -1.99 6.72 24.94
C ASP A 387 -3.33 7.44 24.77
N GLY A 388 -3.87 7.97 25.87
CA GLY A 388 -5.23 8.53 25.91
C GLY A 388 -5.37 9.93 25.32
N ASP A 389 -4.26 10.62 25.05
CA ASP A 389 -4.25 11.98 24.49
C ASP A 389 -3.94 11.96 22.98
N ASP A 390 -3.44 10.84 22.44
CA ASP A 390 -3.22 10.62 21.00
C ASP A 390 -4.52 10.44 20.21
N THR A 391 -4.57 11.00 19.01
CA THR A 391 -5.66 10.80 18.04
C THR A 391 -5.26 9.92 16.85
N GLY A 392 -3.97 9.58 16.75
CA GLY A 392 -3.40 8.87 15.61
C GLY A 392 -3.28 9.72 14.36
N LYS A 393 -3.34 11.04 14.52
CA LYS A 393 -3.25 12.01 13.43
C LYS A 393 -2.54 13.27 13.89
N LEU A 394 -1.89 13.97 12.96
CA LEU A 394 -1.28 15.27 13.15
C LEU A 394 -1.79 16.27 12.11
N ASP A 395 -1.85 17.54 12.49
CA ASP A 395 -2.05 18.65 11.55
C ASP A 395 -0.89 19.67 11.61
N ARG A 396 0.03 19.44 12.54
CA ARG A 396 1.14 20.32 12.86
C ARG A 396 2.34 19.50 13.30
N PHE A 397 3.52 19.96 12.95
CA PHE A 397 4.76 19.48 13.56
C PHE A 397 5.81 20.57 13.64
N SER A 398 6.82 20.38 14.49
CA SER A 398 7.99 21.25 14.56
C SER A 398 9.26 20.47 14.25
N VAL A 399 10.21 21.15 13.60
CA VAL A 399 11.57 20.65 13.40
C VAL A 399 12.54 21.64 14.01
N GLN A 400 13.30 21.18 15.01
CA GLN A 400 14.31 21.99 15.70
C GLN A 400 15.70 21.46 15.36
N ASN A 401 16.67 22.36 15.23
CA ASN A 401 18.05 21.95 15.10
C ASN A 401 18.65 21.68 16.48
N VAL A 402 18.97 20.41 16.73
CA VAL A 402 19.52 19.91 18.00
C VAL A 402 20.92 19.33 17.84
N SER A 403 21.58 19.60 16.70
CA SER A 403 22.88 19.04 16.32
C SER A 403 23.88 19.00 17.48
N ALA A 404 24.36 17.80 17.82
CA ALA A 404 25.32 17.60 18.91
C ALA A 404 26.73 18.20 18.65
N GLY A 405 27.07 18.49 17.39
CA GLY A 405 28.40 18.92 16.95
C GLY A 405 28.83 20.31 17.44
N GLY A 406 27.87 21.19 17.73
CA GLY A 406 28.13 22.55 18.23
C GLY A 406 29.00 23.40 17.30
N ALA A 407 29.19 23.00 16.04
CA ALA A 407 30.00 23.73 15.07
C ALA A 407 29.17 24.85 14.45
N ALA A 408 29.83 25.94 14.05
CA ALA A 408 29.17 27.10 13.46
C ALA A 408 28.44 26.79 12.12
N ASN A 409 28.71 25.62 11.52
CA ASN A 409 28.13 25.17 10.26
C ASN A 409 27.07 24.08 10.44
N ASP A 410 26.73 23.71 11.68
CA ASP A 410 25.68 22.73 11.95
C ASP A 410 24.32 23.41 11.81
N THR A 411 24.00 23.81 10.58
CA THR A 411 22.78 24.49 10.18
C THR A 411 22.16 23.75 9.01
N PHE A 412 20.85 23.87 8.84
CA PHE A 412 20.15 23.26 7.72
C PHE A 412 18.93 24.05 7.27
N ASP A 413 18.49 23.77 6.05
CA ASP A 413 17.23 24.25 5.49
C ASP A 413 16.32 23.06 5.17
N LEU A 414 15.01 23.27 5.30
CA LEU A 414 13.98 22.27 5.06
C LEU A 414 13.32 22.49 3.70
N GLY A 415 13.03 21.43 2.96
CA GLY A 415 12.19 21.46 1.77
C GLY A 415 11.44 20.14 1.63
N ASP A 416 10.67 19.96 0.56
CA ASP A 416 9.84 18.75 0.33
C ASP A 416 9.10 18.33 1.62
N ILE A 417 8.28 19.26 2.12
CA ILE A 417 7.50 19.05 3.34
C ILE A 417 6.28 18.20 2.99
N ARG A 418 5.97 17.17 3.77
CA ARG A 418 4.92 16.21 3.44
C ARG A 418 3.88 16.08 4.54
N LEU A 419 2.63 15.91 4.14
CA LEU A 419 1.55 15.40 4.99
C LEU A 419 1.03 14.12 4.35
N GLY A 420 1.10 13.02 5.08
CA GLY A 420 0.64 11.77 4.53
C GLY A 420 -0.86 11.57 4.63
N GLY A 421 -1.37 10.62 3.85
CA GLY A 421 -2.75 10.16 4.02
C GLY A 421 -3.85 11.06 3.44
N GLN A 422 -3.52 11.96 2.51
CA GLN A 422 -4.41 13.07 2.14
C GLN A 422 -5.33 12.78 0.98
N ASP A 423 -4.82 12.07 -0.02
CA ASP A 423 -5.60 11.67 -1.18
C ASP A 423 -5.94 10.20 -1.04
N ALA A 424 -7.23 9.89 -0.98
CA ALA A 424 -7.71 8.53 -0.90
C ALA A 424 -8.61 8.24 -2.08
N ASP A 425 -8.32 7.15 -2.77
CA ASP A 425 -9.15 6.59 -3.82
C ASP A 425 -9.36 5.11 -3.55
N GLN A 426 -10.44 4.56 -4.10
CA GLN A 426 -10.79 3.17 -3.93
C GLN A 426 -11.34 2.62 -5.23
N THR A 427 -10.90 1.41 -5.56
CA THR A 427 -11.42 0.67 -6.70
C THR A 427 -11.78 -0.76 -6.29
N GLU A 428 -12.88 -1.27 -6.81
CA GLU A 428 -13.19 -2.70 -6.76
C GLU A 428 -12.21 -3.43 -7.68
N VAL A 429 -11.67 -4.56 -7.23
CA VAL A 429 -10.77 -5.41 -8.03
C VAL A 429 -11.21 -6.87 -8.07
N GLY A 430 -12.20 -7.25 -7.27
CA GLY A 430 -12.67 -8.62 -7.16
C GLY A 430 -13.20 -9.17 -8.48
N SER A 431 -13.82 -8.33 -9.32
CA SER A 431 -14.29 -8.73 -10.66
C SER A 431 -13.17 -8.97 -11.69
N GLN A 432 -11.94 -8.55 -11.38
CA GLN A 432 -10.74 -8.79 -12.18
C GLN A 432 -9.97 -10.02 -11.71
N ILE A 433 -10.26 -10.57 -10.52
CA ILE A 433 -9.57 -11.75 -9.98
C ILE A 433 -10.38 -12.99 -10.36
N ARG A 434 -9.86 -13.81 -11.28
CA ARG A 434 -10.59 -14.94 -11.86
C ARG A 434 -9.88 -16.27 -11.64
N PHE A 435 -10.68 -17.27 -11.28
CA PHE A 435 -10.28 -18.66 -11.14
C PHE A 435 -11.08 -19.51 -12.13
N GLU A 436 -10.40 -20.20 -13.02
CA GLU A 436 -11.00 -21.15 -13.96
C GLU A 436 -10.79 -22.59 -13.44
N ASP A 437 -11.87 -23.39 -13.44
CA ASP A 437 -11.89 -24.74 -12.87
C ASP A 437 -11.58 -25.79 -13.95
N ASP A 438 -10.58 -26.62 -13.69
CA ASP A 438 -10.36 -27.83 -14.46
C ASP A 438 -11.47 -28.84 -14.15
N GLY A 439 -12.52 -28.83 -14.95
CA GLY A 439 -13.59 -29.81 -14.86
C GLY A 439 -13.10 -31.25 -14.65
N PRO A 440 -13.96 -32.14 -14.13
CA PRO A 440 -13.55 -33.43 -13.59
C PRO A 440 -12.68 -34.24 -14.56
N THR A 441 -11.42 -34.50 -14.16
CA THR A 441 -10.54 -35.42 -14.89
C THR A 441 -11.05 -36.86 -14.72
N ALA A 442 -11.79 -37.36 -15.71
CA ALA A 442 -12.17 -38.76 -15.78
C ALA A 442 -11.03 -39.59 -16.39
N ASP A 443 -10.27 -40.26 -15.52
CA ASP A 443 -9.23 -41.21 -15.92
C ASP A 443 -9.89 -42.48 -16.51
N ALA A 444 -10.28 -42.42 -17.78
CA ALA A 444 -10.85 -43.55 -18.48
C ALA A 444 -9.73 -44.56 -18.77
N ALA A 445 -9.51 -45.50 -17.86
CA ALA A 445 -8.70 -46.68 -18.14
C ALA A 445 -9.32 -47.41 -19.33
N LEU A 446 -8.74 -47.22 -20.53
CA LEU A 446 -9.04 -48.05 -21.69
C LEU A 446 -8.64 -49.48 -21.33
N GLY A 447 -9.60 -50.27 -20.86
CA GLY A 447 -9.42 -51.71 -20.71
C GLY A 447 -8.92 -52.25 -22.05
N THR A 448 -7.74 -52.85 -22.06
CA THR A 448 -7.11 -53.40 -23.28
C THR A 448 -7.84 -54.66 -23.81
N GLY A 449 -9.13 -54.79 -23.53
CA GLY A 449 -9.97 -55.87 -24.00
C GLY A 449 -10.14 -55.77 -25.51
N SER A 450 -9.61 -56.75 -26.24
CA SER A 450 -9.90 -56.95 -27.66
C SER A 450 -11.17 -57.77 -27.76
N VAL A 451 -12.19 -57.24 -28.43
CA VAL A 451 -13.33 -58.05 -28.90
C VAL A 451 -12.93 -58.69 -30.23
N SER A 452 -12.74 -60.00 -30.23
CA SER A 452 -12.54 -60.78 -31.46
C SER A 452 -13.83 -61.52 -31.81
N HIS A 453 -14.39 -61.25 -32.98
CA HIS A 453 -15.45 -62.06 -33.58
C HIS A 453 -14.80 -63.17 -34.41
N ASP A 454 -15.20 -64.43 -34.19
CA ASP A 454 -14.81 -65.52 -35.10
C ASP A 454 -15.91 -65.73 -36.15
N GLU A 455 -15.62 -65.42 -37.41
CA GLU A 455 -16.53 -65.66 -38.53
C GLU A 455 -16.51 -67.13 -39.03
N THR A 456 -15.79 -68.03 -38.35
CA THR A 456 -15.67 -69.44 -38.71
C THR A 456 -16.93 -70.22 -38.31
N ALA A 457 -17.73 -70.59 -39.30
CA ALA A 457 -18.97 -71.34 -39.07
C ALA A 457 -18.76 -72.64 -38.26
N GLY A 458 -19.31 -72.67 -37.04
CA GLY A 458 -19.43 -73.87 -36.20
C GLY A 458 -18.27 -74.15 -35.23
N LEU A 459 -17.47 -73.14 -34.89
CA LEU A 459 -16.39 -73.20 -33.89
C LEU A 459 -16.52 -72.01 -32.94
N ASP A 460 -17.28 -72.17 -31.85
CA ASP A 460 -17.59 -71.07 -30.92
C ASP A 460 -16.84 -71.20 -29.58
N ALA A 461 -15.77 -72.00 -29.52
CA ALA A 461 -15.15 -72.42 -28.26
C ALA A 461 -14.02 -71.51 -27.76
N ASP A 462 -13.51 -70.61 -28.60
CA ASP A 462 -12.39 -69.69 -28.34
C ASP A 462 -12.74 -68.21 -28.61
N ALA A 463 -14.01 -67.91 -28.93
CA ALA A 463 -14.53 -66.56 -29.08
C ALA A 463 -15.34 -66.12 -27.84
N ASP A 464 -15.37 -64.82 -27.57
CA ASP A 464 -16.21 -64.19 -26.52
C ASP A 464 -17.64 -63.91 -27.04
N ASP A 465 -18.10 -64.68 -28.03
CA ASP A 465 -19.43 -64.53 -28.64
C ASP A 465 -20.51 -65.16 -27.75
N THR A 466 -21.70 -64.56 -27.71
CA THR A 466 -22.82 -65.05 -26.89
C THR A 466 -23.77 -65.91 -27.72
N ASP A 467 -24.04 -67.12 -27.24
CA ASP A 467 -25.06 -68.04 -27.72
C ASP A 467 -26.43 -67.80 -27.05
N ASP A 468 -26.59 -66.68 -26.33
CA ASP A 468 -27.84 -66.34 -25.65
C ASP A 468 -28.96 -66.11 -26.67
N ALA A 469 -29.96 -67.00 -26.63
CA ALA A 469 -31.13 -66.95 -27.49
C ALA A 469 -31.91 -65.62 -27.40
N ALA A 470 -31.79 -64.88 -26.30
CA ALA A 470 -32.38 -63.55 -26.16
C ALA A 470 -31.68 -62.51 -27.04
N VAL A 471 -30.38 -62.62 -27.27
CA VAL A 471 -29.60 -61.72 -28.14
C VAL A 471 -29.86 -62.04 -29.61
N ALA A 472 -29.95 -63.32 -29.96
CA ALA A 472 -30.32 -63.76 -31.32
C ALA A 472 -31.72 -63.28 -31.75
N ALA A 473 -32.66 -63.14 -30.80
CA ALA A 473 -34.02 -62.66 -31.05
C ALA A 473 -34.10 -61.14 -31.36
N LEU A 474 -33.04 -60.37 -31.12
CA LEU A 474 -32.99 -58.94 -31.39
C LEU A 474 -32.79 -58.62 -32.88
N PHE A 475 -32.32 -59.60 -33.66
CA PHE A 475 -31.94 -59.45 -35.07
C PHE A 475 -32.78 -60.31 -36.03
N ALA A 476 -33.87 -60.92 -35.53
CA ALA A 476 -34.77 -61.80 -36.29
C ALA A 476 -35.99 -61.06 -36.86
#